data_AF-A0A3B7C6W7-F1
#
_entry.id   AF-A0A3B7C6W7-F1
#
_cell.length_a   1.000
_cell.length_b   1.000
_cell.length_c   1.000
_cell.angle_alpha   90.00
_cell.angle_beta   90.00
_cell.angle_gamma   90.00
#
_symmetry.space_group_name_H-M   'P 1'
#
loop_
_entity.id
_entity.type
_entity.pdbx_description
1 polymer ?
#
loop_
_entity_poly.entity_id
_entity_poly.type
_entity_poly.pdbx_seq_one_letter_code
_entity_poly.pdbx_strand_id
1 'polypeptide(L)'
;MKTDTYTKSILTIIAIALSIIAIKDIDIIPKAYANDSSLLPNYGLIPINEDGTITVKLATNEELDVNIKSISTYDKLKIDINEISTSNELNINIDEIGGSYVSSGGPIKVKVQN
;
A
#
# COMPACT_ATOMS: atom_id res chain seq x y z
N MET A 1 70.10 32.35 -13.20
CA MET A 1 69.95 32.23 -11.73
C MET A 1 68.68 32.89 -11.20
N LYS A 2 68.30 34.12 -11.61
CA LYS A 2 67.11 34.83 -11.09
C LYS A 2 65.75 34.17 -11.44
N THR A 3 65.67 33.51 -12.59
CA THR A 3 64.47 32.80 -13.08
C THR A 3 64.13 31.55 -12.28
N ASP A 4 65.14 30.85 -11.78
CA ASP A 4 64.99 29.63 -10.98
C ASP A 4 64.42 29.94 -9.60
N THR A 5 64.89 31.04 -8.97
CA THR A 5 64.35 31.52 -7.69
C THR A 5 62.89 31.97 -7.81
N TYR A 6 62.56 32.73 -8.87
CA TYR A 6 61.19 33.18 -9.11
C TYR A 6 60.22 32.00 -9.30
N THR A 7 60.62 31.01 -10.10
CA THR A 7 59.82 29.81 -10.36
C THR A 7 59.63 28.98 -9.10
N LYS A 8 60.68 28.77 -8.30
CA LYS A 8 60.58 28.08 -7.00
C LYS A 8 59.66 28.81 -6.02
N SER A 9 59.72 30.14 -5.94
CA SER A 9 58.83 30.93 -5.08
C SER A 9 57.36 30.79 -5.49
N ILE A 10 57.05 30.92 -6.79
CA ILE A 10 55.68 30.72 -7.30
C ILE A 10 55.19 29.30 -7.05
N LEU A 11 56.03 28.29 -7.30
CA LEU A 11 55.67 26.89 -7.12
C LEU A 11 55.37 26.57 -5.65
N THR A 12 56.11 27.20 -4.73
CA THR A 12 55.89 27.03 -3.28
C THR A 12 54.55 27.63 -2.87
N ILE A 13 54.19 28.80 -3.39
CA ILE A 13 52.90 29.44 -3.11
C ILE A 13 51.73 28.59 -3.64
N ILE A 14 51.85 28.07 -4.87
CA ILE A 14 50.82 27.20 -5.46
C ILE A 14 50.68 25.90 -4.67
N ALA A 15 51.80 25.30 -4.24
CA ALA A 15 51.79 24.08 -3.43
C ALA A 15 51.09 24.29 -2.07
N ILE A 16 51.32 25.45 -1.42
CA ILE A 16 50.64 25.80 -0.17
C ILE A 16 49.13 25.96 -0.40
N ALA A 17 48.72 26.65 -1.46
CA ALA A 17 47.30 26.84 -1.78
C ALA A 17 46.59 25.51 -2.06
N LEU A 18 47.23 24.62 -2.83
CA LEU A 18 46.71 23.28 -3.12
C LEU A 18 46.62 22.41 -1.86
N SER A 19 47.60 22.50 -0.96
CA SER A 19 47.58 21.77 0.32
C SER A 19 46.39 22.16 1.20
N ILE A 20 46.06 23.45 1.26
CA ILE A 20 44.89 23.95 2.01
C ILE A 20 43.57 23.42 1.41
N ILE A 21 43.45 23.41 0.07
CA ILE A 21 42.25 22.88 -0.61
C ILE A 21 42.11 21.38 -0.34
N ALA A 22 43.20 20.63 -0.47
CA ALA A 22 43.20 19.19 -0.20
C ALA A 22 42.76 18.86 1.23
N ILE A 23 43.18 19.65 2.23
CA ILE A 23 42.75 19.46 3.63
C ILE A 23 41.27 19.83 3.83
N LYS A 24 40.70 20.75 3.06
CA LYS A 24 39.26 21.07 3.12
C LYS A 24 38.38 20.02 2.44
N ASP A 25 38.88 19.40 1.38
CA ASP A 25 38.15 18.38 0.62
C ASP A 25 38.27 16.99 1.26
N ILE A 26 39.24 16.81 2.16
CA ILE A 26 39.33 15.61 2.97
C ILE A 26 38.21 15.69 4.02
N ASP A 27 37.10 15.00 3.77
CA ASP A 27 36.01 14.79 4.73
C ASP A 27 36.51 13.90 5.90
N ILE A 28 37.44 14.42 6.73
CA ILE A 28 37.98 13.76 7.94
C ILE A 28 36.86 13.39 8.93
N ILE A 29 35.77 14.16 8.91
CA ILE A 29 34.58 13.88 9.70
C ILE A 29 33.53 13.34 8.73
N PRO A 30 33.17 12.04 8.80
CA PRO A 30 32.11 11.49 7.97
C PRO A 30 30.81 12.24 8.26
N LYS A 31 30.18 12.78 7.21
CA LYS A 31 28.84 13.38 7.31
C LYS A 31 27.87 12.24 7.62
N ALA A 32 27.39 12.20 8.86
CA ALA A 32 26.35 11.27 9.27
C ALA A 32 25.03 11.71 8.61
N TYR A 33 24.64 11.01 7.54
CA TYR A 33 23.28 11.11 7.03
C TYR A 33 22.37 10.45 8.07
N ALA A 34 21.68 11.26 8.87
CA ALA A 34 20.62 10.77 9.72
C ALA A 34 19.53 10.21 8.80
N ASN A 35 19.41 8.88 8.74
CA ASN A 35 18.17 8.28 8.30
C ASN A 35 17.20 8.52 9.46
N ASP A 36 16.32 9.52 9.29
CA ASP A 36 15.28 9.87 10.26
C ASP A 36 14.46 8.62 10.58
N SER A 37 14.89 7.90 11.62
CA SER A 37 14.12 6.85 12.27
C SER A 37 13.16 7.49 13.26
N SER A 38 12.56 8.62 12.86
CA SER A 38 11.50 9.27 13.58
C SER A 38 10.24 8.45 13.35
N LEU A 39 9.85 7.68 14.37
CA LEU A 39 8.50 7.17 14.59
C LEU A 39 7.86 6.68 13.29
N LEU A 40 8.13 5.42 12.90
CA LEU A 40 7.40 4.74 11.84
C LEU A 40 5.91 5.07 11.99
N PRO A 41 5.34 5.91 11.13
CA PRO A 41 3.91 5.93 11.02
C PRO A 41 3.60 4.57 10.41
N ASN A 42 2.45 3.99 10.75
CA ASN A 42 2.11 2.63 10.35
C ASN A 42 1.76 2.54 8.84
N TYR A 43 2.59 3.12 7.97
CA TYR A 43 2.54 3.02 6.53
C TYR A 43 3.80 2.31 6.03
N GLY A 44 3.59 1.36 5.11
CA GLY A 44 4.64 0.86 4.25
C GLY A 44 4.66 1.68 2.96
N LEU A 45 5.84 1.97 2.42
CA LEU A 45 5.97 2.43 1.05
C LEU A 45 5.66 1.23 0.14
N ILE A 46 4.54 1.28 -0.58
CA ILE A 46 4.11 0.23 -1.50
C ILE A 46 4.42 0.71 -2.93
N PRO A 47 5.13 -0.08 -3.74
CA PRO A 47 5.37 0.29 -5.13
C PRO A 47 4.04 0.39 -5.89
N ILE A 48 3.90 1.44 -6.67
CA ILE A 48 2.76 1.65 -7.57
C ILE A 48 3.07 1.03 -8.94
N ASN A 49 2.04 0.49 -9.58
CA ASN A 49 2.12 0.05 -10.97
C ASN A 49 2.28 1.26 -11.91
N GLU A 50 2.72 1.04 -13.16
CA GLU A 50 2.89 2.12 -14.16
C GLU A 50 1.59 2.87 -14.47
N ASP A 51 0.43 2.23 -14.26
CA ASP A 51 -0.91 2.79 -14.43
C ASP A 51 -1.42 3.53 -13.17
N GLY A 52 -0.62 3.61 -12.11
CA GLY A 52 -0.98 4.24 -10.84
C GLY A 52 -1.83 3.37 -9.91
N THR A 53 -2.07 2.10 -10.24
CA THR A 53 -2.82 1.18 -9.39
C THR A 53 -1.93 0.50 -8.33
N ILE A 54 -2.57 -0.05 -7.31
CA ILE A 54 -1.93 -0.86 -6.26
C ILE A 54 -2.56 -2.25 -6.28
N THR A 55 -1.76 -3.28 -6.55
CA THR A 55 -2.22 -4.68 -6.49
C THR A 55 -1.84 -5.28 -5.14
N VAL A 56 -2.83 -5.63 -4.32
CA VAL A 56 -2.63 -6.30 -3.03
C VAL A 56 -3.11 -7.75 -3.14
N LYS A 57 -2.26 -8.69 -2.73
CA LYS A 57 -2.65 -10.09 -2.55
C LYS A 57 -2.80 -10.38 -1.06
N LEU A 58 -4.02 -10.64 -0.59
CA LEU A 58 -4.25 -11.18 0.74
C LEU A 58 -3.96 -12.69 0.70
N ALA A 59 -2.85 -13.10 1.30
CA ALA A 59 -2.55 -14.50 1.55
C ALA A 59 -2.93 -14.80 3.01
N THR A 60 -4.18 -15.18 3.22
CA THR A 60 -4.67 -15.65 4.52
C THR A 60 -4.94 -17.15 4.46
N ASN A 61 -4.50 -17.88 5.49
CA ASN A 61 -4.81 -19.30 5.68
C ASN A 61 -6.07 -19.48 6.55
N GLU A 62 -6.70 -18.39 6.97
CA GLU A 62 -7.84 -18.34 7.88
C GLU A 62 -9.00 -17.53 7.28
N GLU A 63 -10.15 -17.59 7.96
CA GLU A 63 -11.37 -16.87 7.58
C GLU A 63 -11.15 -15.35 7.59
N LEU A 64 -11.62 -14.68 6.52
CA LEU A 64 -11.47 -13.24 6.36
C LEU A 64 -12.80 -12.55 6.68
N ASP A 65 -12.85 -11.85 7.81
CA ASP A 65 -13.97 -10.97 8.15
C ASP A 65 -13.89 -9.67 7.34
N VAL A 66 -14.96 -9.36 6.59
CA VAL A 66 -15.04 -8.20 5.71
C VAL A 66 -16.35 -7.44 5.89
N ASN A 67 -16.26 -6.11 5.98
CA ASN A 67 -17.41 -5.23 5.89
C ASN A 67 -17.60 -4.75 4.45
N ILE A 68 -18.64 -5.24 3.79
CA ILE A 68 -18.96 -4.88 2.40
C ILE A 68 -20.08 -3.83 2.42
N LYS A 69 -19.80 -2.62 1.92
CA LYS A 69 -20.81 -1.56 1.79
C LYS A 69 -21.57 -1.62 0.46
N SER A 70 -20.91 -2.01 -0.61
CA SER A 70 -21.49 -2.11 -1.95
C SER A 70 -20.73 -3.14 -2.76
N ILE A 71 -21.46 -3.89 -3.58
CA ILE A 71 -20.91 -4.90 -4.47
C ILE A 71 -21.62 -4.81 -5.81
N SER A 72 -20.82 -4.78 -6.89
CA SER A 72 -21.30 -4.83 -8.27
C SER A 72 -20.49 -5.90 -8.98
N THR A 73 -21.19 -6.87 -9.56
CA THR A 73 -20.59 -8.04 -10.22
C THR A 73 -21.20 -8.17 -11.61
N TYR A 74 -20.39 -8.62 -12.58
CA TYR A 74 -20.87 -8.84 -13.95
C TYR A 74 -21.75 -10.10 -14.04
N ASP A 75 -21.40 -11.14 -13.29
CA ASP A 75 -22.13 -12.41 -13.22
C ASP A 75 -22.86 -12.58 -11.90
N LYS A 76 -23.71 -13.61 -11.81
CA LYS A 76 -24.45 -13.95 -10.59
C LYS A 76 -23.50 -14.35 -9.46
N LEU A 77 -23.68 -13.73 -8.29
CA LEU A 77 -22.97 -14.09 -7.07
C LEU A 77 -23.78 -15.13 -6.28
N LYS A 78 -23.20 -16.31 -6.04
CA LYS A 78 -23.75 -17.29 -5.09
C LYS A 78 -23.39 -16.85 -3.67
N ILE A 79 -24.38 -16.74 -2.79
CA ILE A 79 -24.21 -16.31 -1.40
C ILE A 79 -24.91 -17.34 -0.52
N ASP A 80 -24.19 -17.87 0.47
CA ASP A 80 -24.77 -18.69 1.54
C ASP A 80 -24.99 -17.76 2.74
N ILE A 81 -26.26 -17.50 3.08
CA ILE A 81 -26.64 -16.49 4.08
C ILE A 81 -27.21 -17.19 5.31
N ASN A 82 -26.63 -16.91 6.48
CA ASN A 82 -27.12 -17.43 7.75
C ASN A 82 -28.20 -16.53 8.37
N GLU A 83 -28.02 -15.21 8.30
CA GLU A 83 -28.93 -14.22 8.89
C GLU A 83 -28.96 -12.95 8.04
N ILE A 84 -30.14 -12.32 7.95
CA ILE A 84 -30.33 -11.00 7.34
C ILE A 84 -31.11 -10.14 8.33
N SER A 85 -30.56 -8.98 8.65
CA SER A 85 -31.22 -7.96 9.47
C SER A 85 -31.31 -6.66 8.69
N THR A 86 -32.54 -6.16 8.48
CA THR A 86 -32.83 -4.92 7.76
C THR A 86 -33.95 -4.17 8.46
N SER A 87 -33.89 -2.83 8.46
CA SER A 87 -34.95 -1.98 9.00
C SER A 87 -36.14 -1.81 8.05
N ASN A 88 -35.94 -2.08 6.77
CA ASN A 88 -36.96 -1.94 5.73
C ASN A 88 -37.37 -3.32 5.19
N GLU A 89 -38.49 -3.36 4.47
CA GLU A 89 -38.97 -4.56 3.78
C GLU A 89 -37.92 -5.10 2.79
N LEU A 90 -37.66 -6.41 2.87
CA LEU A 90 -36.78 -7.12 1.96
C LEU A 90 -37.60 -7.87 0.92
N ASN A 91 -37.60 -7.37 -0.31
CA ASN A 91 -38.23 -8.05 -1.43
C ASN A 91 -37.33 -9.17 -1.94
N ILE A 92 -37.83 -10.41 -1.93
CA ILE A 92 -37.11 -11.60 -2.39
C ILE A 92 -37.94 -12.31 -3.45
N ASN A 93 -37.34 -12.58 -4.61
CA ASN A 93 -37.90 -13.46 -5.63
C ASN A 93 -37.37 -14.87 -5.38
N ILE A 94 -38.28 -15.83 -5.22
CA ILE A 94 -37.94 -17.23 -4.93
C ILE A 94 -38.48 -18.08 -6.06
N ASP A 95 -37.63 -18.84 -6.71
CA ASP A 95 -38.05 -19.75 -7.79
C ASP A 95 -38.37 -21.16 -7.25
N GLU A 96 -37.63 -21.61 -6.22
CA GLU A 96 -37.68 -22.97 -5.72
C GLU A 96 -37.45 -23.02 -4.20
N ILE A 97 -38.16 -23.91 -3.50
CA ILE A 97 -37.96 -24.19 -2.08
C ILE A 97 -37.95 -25.71 -1.88
N GLY A 98 -36.88 -26.24 -1.29
CA GLY A 98 -36.79 -27.65 -0.91
C GLY A 98 -36.90 -28.64 -2.08
N GLY A 99 -36.41 -28.30 -3.28
CA GLY A 99 -36.44 -29.18 -4.45
C GLY A 99 -37.66 -29.01 -5.36
N SER A 100 -38.57 -28.08 -5.07
CA SER A 100 -39.82 -27.89 -5.83
C SER A 100 -40.06 -26.42 -6.18
N TYR A 101 -40.45 -26.16 -7.43
CA TYR A 101 -40.74 -24.81 -7.90
C TYR A 101 -41.93 -24.20 -7.17
N VAL A 102 -41.81 -22.95 -6.77
CA VAL A 102 -42.91 -22.23 -6.10
C VAL A 102 -44.11 -22.03 -7.03
N SER A 103 -43.88 -21.98 -8.35
CA SER A 103 -44.92 -21.79 -9.37
C SER A 103 -45.86 -23.00 -9.52
N SER A 104 -45.40 -24.19 -9.12
CA SER A 104 -46.20 -25.43 -9.12
C SER A 104 -46.65 -25.85 -7.71
N GLY A 105 -46.14 -25.18 -6.68
CA GLY A 105 -46.43 -25.48 -5.28
C GLY A 105 -47.73 -24.82 -4.79
N GLY A 106 -48.41 -25.48 -3.85
CA GLY A 106 -49.49 -24.85 -3.09
C GLY A 106 -48.99 -23.74 -2.14
N PRO A 107 -49.86 -23.17 -1.30
CA PRO A 107 -49.50 -22.07 -0.39
C PRO A 107 -48.26 -22.36 0.47
N ILE A 108 -47.32 -21.41 0.53
CA ILE A 108 -46.09 -21.52 1.32
C ILE A 108 -46.40 -21.24 2.79
N LYS A 109 -46.08 -22.19 3.67
CA LYS A 109 -46.25 -22.03 5.12
C LYS A 109 -45.07 -21.26 5.69
N VAL A 110 -45.34 -20.09 6.26
CA VAL A 110 -44.33 -19.25 6.93
C VAL A 110 -44.62 -19.16 8.43
N LYS A 111 -43.56 -19.01 9.23
CA LYS A 111 -43.66 -18.66 10.65
C LYS A 111 -43.31 -17.18 10.79
N VAL A 112 -44.23 -16.39 11.32
CA VAL A 112 -43.98 -14.99 11.65
C VAL A 112 -43.55 -14.94 13.11
N GLN A 113 -42.40 -14.33 13.39
CA GLN A 113 -42.01 -13.93 14.74
C GLN A 113 -42.28 -12.43 14.88
N ASN A 114 -43.11 -12.07 15.86
CA ASN A 114 -43.34 -10.69 16.29
C ASN A 114 -42.42 -10.34 17.44
#